data_AF-A0A8K1LQ85-F1
#
_entry.id   AF-A0A8K1LQ85-F1
#
_cell.length_a   1.000
_cell.length_b   1.000
_cell.length_c   1.000
_cell.angle_alpha   90.00
_cell.angle_beta   90.00
_cell.angle_gamma   90.00
#
_symmetry.space_group_name_H-M   'P 1'
#
loop_
_entity.id
_entity.type
_entity.pdbx_description
1 polymer ?
#
loop_
_entity_poly.entity_id
_entity_poly.type
_entity_poly.pdbx_seq_one_letter_code
_entity_poly.pdbx_strand_id
1 'polypeptide(L)'
;MFIPCHRGGDSAGPDFQGFTLLMPAVSVGNVGQLAIDLVVSTLDMTKVGYFYTDCLVPMVGNNPYATAEENSTELSINAEVYSLPSKKLVVLQIRSPFIKNKYRPFCETLLSWVKSSKCARVVLLSSSHAYQRDDEQLLGTPLRYLLTPDLEKAVGGRMKELNWKEMEKVAAYPGISDTDKVLHIPGGGITKLLFTERVIEECGLEGILKMP
;
A
#
# COMPACT_ATOMS: atom_id res chain seq x y z
N MET A 1 14.84 -2.52 -0.51
CA MET A 1 15.43 -3.08 0.73
C MET A 1 15.32 -2.04 1.83
N PHE A 2 14.90 -2.44 3.03
CA PHE A 2 14.75 -1.51 4.15
C PHE A 2 16.10 -1.13 4.77
N ILE A 3 16.27 0.16 5.07
CA ILE A 3 17.47 0.74 5.69
C ILE A 3 17.03 1.54 6.93
N PRO A 4 17.38 1.14 8.17
CA PRO A 4 16.99 1.86 9.37
C PRO A 4 17.73 3.21 9.52
N CYS A 5 17.09 4.22 10.12
CA CYS A 5 17.65 5.57 10.25
C CYS A 5 18.89 5.71 11.18
N HIS A 6 19.27 4.68 11.95
CA HIS A 6 20.39 4.64 12.92
C HIS A 6 20.33 5.66 14.09
N ARG A 7 20.39 5.17 15.34
CA ARG A 7 21.02 5.85 16.49
C ARG A 7 21.57 4.82 17.49
N GLY A 8 22.90 4.76 17.63
CA GLY A 8 23.65 4.37 18.84
C GLY A 8 23.45 3.00 19.49
N GLY A 9 24.56 2.24 19.63
CA GLY A 9 24.79 1.33 20.76
C GLY A 9 24.21 -0.08 20.68
N ASP A 10 22.92 -0.23 20.37
CA ASP A 10 22.25 -1.55 20.45
C ASP A 10 21.85 -2.08 19.07
N SER A 11 22.30 -3.30 18.79
CA SER A 11 22.45 -3.93 17.48
C SER A 11 21.18 -4.64 16.95
N ALA A 12 20.01 -4.02 17.08
CA ALA A 12 18.80 -4.52 16.43
C ALA A 12 18.01 -3.38 15.77
N GLY A 13 17.80 -3.48 14.45
CA GLY A 13 16.86 -2.61 13.74
C GLY A 13 15.42 -2.76 14.29
N PRO A 14 14.49 -1.88 13.89
CA PRO A 14 13.12 -1.96 14.36
C PRO A 14 12.50 -3.33 14.00
N ASP A 15 11.90 -3.99 14.99
CA ASP A 15 11.17 -5.24 14.81
C ASP A 15 9.71 -4.94 14.43
N PHE A 16 9.29 -5.43 13.27
CA PHE A 16 7.91 -5.29 12.76
C PHE A 16 7.09 -6.57 12.94
N GLN A 17 7.59 -7.55 13.72
CA GLN A 17 6.87 -8.79 13.93
C GLN A 17 5.48 -8.54 14.54
N GLY A 18 4.45 -9.02 13.84
CA GLY A 18 3.07 -8.85 14.26
C GLY A 18 2.47 -7.47 13.99
N PHE A 19 3.18 -6.57 13.30
CA PHE A 19 2.64 -5.28 12.87
C PHE A 19 1.71 -5.43 11.67
N THR A 20 0.86 -4.44 11.44
CA THR A 20 0.20 -4.21 10.16
C THR A 20 1.04 -3.25 9.34
N LEU A 21 1.46 -3.65 8.14
CA LEU A 21 2.08 -2.77 7.16
C LEU A 21 0.99 -2.12 6.31
N LEU A 22 0.93 -0.79 6.31
CA LEU A 22 0.10 -0.01 5.42
C LEU A 22 0.98 0.61 4.34
N MET A 23 0.61 0.46 3.07
CA MET A 23 1.41 0.99 1.96
C MET A 23 0.54 1.50 0.82
N PRO A 24 1.01 2.49 0.04
CA PRO A 24 0.29 2.99 -1.11
C PRO A 24 0.68 2.22 -2.37
N ALA A 25 -0.28 2.05 -3.26
CA ALA A 25 0.01 1.88 -4.67
C ALA A 25 0.19 3.26 -5.30
N VAL A 26 1.33 3.49 -5.98
CA VAL A 26 1.46 4.65 -6.86
C VAL A 26 0.49 4.45 -8.03
N SER A 27 -0.65 5.11 -7.94
CA SER A 27 -1.84 4.91 -8.78
C SER A 27 -2.51 6.26 -9.07
N VAL A 28 -3.52 6.26 -9.93
CA VAL A 28 -4.14 7.50 -10.43
C VAL A 28 -4.54 8.46 -9.30
N GLY A 29 -4.21 9.75 -9.47
CA GLY A 29 -4.56 10.78 -8.49
C GLY A 29 -3.78 10.71 -7.19
N ASN A 30 -2.79 9.82 -7.08
CA ASN A 30 -1.94 9.63 -5.89
C ASN A 30 -2.75 9.40 -4.59
N VAL A 31 -3.98 8.89 -4.71
CA VAL A 31 -4.93 8.82 -3.59
C VAL A 31 -4.37 7.96 -2.46
N GLY A 32 -3.78 6.81 -2.79
CA GLY A 32 -3.11 5.96 -1.80
C GLY A 32 -1.99 6.69 -1.07
N GLN A 33 -1.16 7.47 -1.79
CA GLN A 33 -0.03 8.19 -1.22
C GLN A 33 -0.49 9.34 -0.31
N LEU A 34 -1.53 10.07 -0.70
CA LEU A 34 -2.15 11.13 0.10
C LEU A 34 -2.83 10.56 1.35
N ALA A 35 -3.47 9.40 1.24
CA ALA A 35 -4.05 8.71 2.39
C ALA A 35 -2.96 8.32 3.39
N ILE A 36 -1.80 7.87 2.91
CA ILE A 36 -0.63 7.62 3.77
C ILE A 36 -0.12 8.90 4.42
N ASP A 37 -0.02 10.02 3.68
CA ASP A 37 0.38 11.31 4.26
C ASP A 37 -0.54 11.71 5.42
N LEU A 38 -1.85 11.56 5.24
CA LEU A 38 -2.83 11.83 6.28
C LEU A 38 -2.64 10.92 7.50
N VAL A 39 -2.41 9.62 7.30
CA VAL A 39 -2.17 8.68 8.40
C VAL A 39 -0.91 9.05 9.18
N VAL A 40 0.20 9.30 8.48
CA VAL A 40 1.48 9.67 9.12
C VAL A 40 1.34 10.97 9.91
N SER A 41 0.76 12.00 9.29
CA SER A 41 0.57 13.31 9.93
C SER A 41 -0.41 13.26 11.10
N THR A 42 -1.56 12.58 10.96
CA THR A 42 -2.59 12.53 12.00
C THR A 42 -2.15 11.72 13.22
N LEU A 43 -1.37 10.67 13.00
CA LEU A 43 -0.89 9.78 14.07
C LEU A 43 0.49 10.16 14.61
N ASP A 44 1.08 11.25 14.11
CA ASP A 44 2.42 11.73 14.46
C ASP A 44 3.47 10.60 14.42
N MET A 45 3.48 9.85 13.31
CA MET A 45 4.32 8.65 13.21
C MET A 45 5.80 9.01 13.04
N THR A 46 6.67 8.25 13.70
CA THR A 46 8.12 8.47 13.63
C THR A 46 8.73 7.76 12.42
N LYS A 47 9.60 8.46 11.67
CA LYS A 47 10.40 7.85 10.60
C LYS A 47 11.43 6.91 11.21
N VAL A 48 11.38 5.63 10.83
CA VAL A 48 12.27 4.57 11.36
C VAL A 48 13.26 4.06 10.32
N GLY A 49 13.05 4.38 9.06
CA GLY A 49 13.97 4.01 8.00
C GLY A 49 13.52 4.44 6.62
N TYR A 50 14.22 3.91 5.63
CA TYR A 50 14.04 4.18 4.22
C TYR A 50 13.80 2.87 3.49
N PHE A 51 13.02 2.92 2.41
CA PHE A 51 12.88 1.79 1.50
C PHE A 51 13.75 2.04 0.26
N TYR A 52 14.98 1.55 0.29
CA TYR A 52 15.94 1.75 -0.78
C TYR A 52 15.63 0.90 -2.02
N THR A 53 15.54 1.54 -3.17
CA THR A 53 15.33 0.91 -4.47
C THR A 53 15.79 1.83 -5.60
N ASP A 54 16.30 1.25 -6.69
CA ASP A 54 16.62 1.94 -7.94
C ASP A 54 15.41 2.04 -8.89
N CYS A 55 14.23 1.61 -8.45
CA CYS A 55 13.03 1.54 -9.27
C CYS A 55 12.18 2.82 -9.25
N LEU A 56 12.55 3.77 -8.39
CA LEU A 56 11.83 5.01 -8.12
C LEU A 56 12.67 6.21 -8.57
N VAL A 57 12.02 7.25 -9.10
CA VAL A 57 12.72 8.49 -9.48
C VAL A 57 13.37 9.11 -8.23
N PRO A 58 14.67 9.44 -8.26
CA PRO A 58 15.32 10.09 -7.12
C PRO A 58 14.67 11.44 -6.80
N MET A 59 14.42 11.68 -5.52
CA MET A 59 13.95 12.97 -5.03
C MET A 59 14.51 13.25 -3.64
N VAL A 60 14.64 14.53 -3.34
CA VAL A 60 14.94 15.04 -2.00
C VAL A 60 14.14 16.32 -1.80
N GLY A 61 13.63 16.51 -0.59
CA GLY A 61 12.91 17.72 -0.20
C GLY A 61 12.88 17.88 1.32
N ASN A 62 12.22 18.93 1.77
CA ASN A 62 11.98 19.17 3.18
C ASN A 62 10.99 18.14 3.75
N ASN A 63 11.05 17.90 5.06
CA ASN A 63 10.08 17.07 5.74
C ASN A 63 8.64 17.62 5.59
N PRO A 64 7.72 16.91 4.90
CA PRO A 64 6.35 17.38 4.69
C PRO A 64 5.49 17.33 5.96
N TYR A 65 5.98 16.67 7.02
CA TYR A 65 5.29 16.55 8.31
C TYR A 65 5.92 17.43 9.38
N ALA A 66 6.81 18.35 9.02
CA ALA A 66 7.45 19.23 9.98
C ALA A 66 6.41 20.15 10.65
N THR A 67 6.34 20.05 11.97
CA THR A 67 5.48 20.87 12.84
C THR A 67 6.29 21.67 13.85
N ALA A 68 7.60 21.43 13.94
CA ALA A 68 8.54 22.09 14.84
C ALA A 68 9.88 22.34 14.12
N GLU A 69 10.72 23.20 14.69
CA GLU A 69 12.04 23.48 14.09
C GLU A 69 12.95 22.23 14.08
N GLU A 70 12.85 21.38 15.12
CA GLU A 70 13.68 20.19 15.27
C GLU A 70 13.53 19.20 14.11
N ASN A 71 12.29 18.95 13.66
CA ASN A 71 11.99 18.03 12.57
C ASN A 71 11.97 18.70 11.18
N SER A 72 12.13 20.02 11.11
CA SER A 72 12.21 20.77 9.85
C SER A 72 13.50 20.52 9.06
N THR A 73 14.57 20.12 9.76
CA THR A 73 15.88 19.82 9.16
C THR A 73 15.95 18.41 8.58
N GLU A 74 14.98 17.56 8.88
CA GLU A 74 14.91 16.22 8.29
C GLU A 74 14.59 16.30 6.81
N LEU A 75 15.37 15.55 6.01
CA LEU A 75 15.08 15.38 4.60
C LEU A 75 14.00 14.33 4.40
N SER A 76 13.14 14.59 3.41
CA SER A 76 12.22 13.63 2.84
C SER A 76 12.76 13.12 1.51
N ILE A 77 12.74 11.81 1.32
CA ILE A 77 13.16 11.15 0.07
C ILE A 77 12.01 10.40 -0.61
N ASN A 78 12.33 9.67 -1.68
CA ASN A 78 11.38 8.97 -2.53
C ASN A 78 10.55 7.88 -1.84
N ALA A 79 11.14 7.13 -0.90
CA ALA A 79 10.44 6.07 -0.17
C ALA A 79 10.94 5.93 1.28
N GLU A 80 10.02 6.10 2.23
CA GLU A 80 10.30 6.25 3.64
C GLU A 80 9.39 5.33 4.47
N VAL A 81 9.90 4.85 5.60
CA VAL A 81 9.16 3.94 6.48
C VAL A 81 8.95 4.60 7.83
N TYR A 82 7.70 4.64 8.26
CA TYR A 82 7.26 5.22 9.51
C TYR A 82 6.67 4.13 10.41
N SER A 83 6.77 4.30 11.72
CA SER A 83 6.31 3.32 12.70
C SER A 83 5.53 3.98 13.82
N LEU A 84 4.51 3.27 14.30
CA LEU A 84 3.78 3.58 15.51
C LEU A 84 3.60 2.29 16.34
N PRO A 85 4.58 1.97 17.21
CA PRO A 85 4.57 0.72 17.98
C PRO A 85 3.35 0.55 18.88
N SER A 86 2.81 1.65 19.44
CA SER A 86 1.63 1.64 20.30
C SER A 86 0.38 1.06 19.63
N LYS A 87 0.30 1.12 18.29
CA LYS A 87 -0.77 0.53 17.48
C LYS A 87 -0.33 -0.66 16.64
N LYS A 88 0.93 -1.12 16.79
CA LYS A 88 1.56 -2.12 15.92
C LYS A 88 1.35 -1.80 14.43
N LEU A 89 1.56 -0.53 14.07
CA LEU A 89 1.38 -0.04 12.71
C LEU A 89 2.73 0.39 12.14
N VAL A 90 3.04 -0.09 10.94
CA VAL A 90 4.17 0.38 10.12
C VAL A 90 3.62 0.86 8.80
N VAL A 91 4.18 1.95 8.29
CA VAL A 91 3.71 2.63 7.08
C VAL A 91 4.88 2.79 6.13
N LEU A 92 4.73 2.31 4.90
CA LEU A 92 5.62 2.66 3.80
C LEU A 92 5.00 3.86 3.07
N GLN A 93 5.73 4.95 2.89
CA GLN A 93 5.33 6.07 2.05
C GLN A 93 6.18 6.12 0.78
N ILE A 94 5.56 6.38 -0.37
CA ILE A 94 6.22 6.51 -1.67
C ILE A 94 5.83 7.86 -2.28
N ARG A 95 6.79 8.74 -2.57
CA ARG A 95 6.54 10.11 -3.06
C ARG A 95 6.98 10.36 -4.50
N SER A 96 7.69 9.42 -5.11
CA SER A 96 8.15 9.54 -6.49
C SER A 96 7.46 8.52 -7.41
N PRO A 97 7.30 8.82 -8.70
CA PRO A 97 6.84 7.83 -9.67
C PRO A 97 7.88 6.72 -9.88
N PHE A 98 7.41 5.61 -10.45
CA PHE A 98 8.28 4.52 -10.90
C PHE A 98 9.09 4.94 -12.14
N ILE A 99 10.34 4.49 -12.20
CA ILE A 99 11.12 4.50 -13.43
C ILE A 99 10.47 3.51 -14.41
N LYS A 100 10.43 3.88 -15.70
CA LYS A 100 9.82 3.06 -16.75
C LYS A 100 10.37 1.63 -16.72
N ASN A 101 9.47 0.64 -16.81
CA ASN A 101 9.79 -0.79 -16.79
C ASN A 101 10.39 -1.35 -15.49
N LYS A 102 10.40 -0.59 -14.38
CA LYS A 102 10.95 -1.05 -13.08
C LYS A 102 9.90 -1.51 -12.07
N TYR A 103 8.62 -1.63 -12.47
CA TYR A 103 7.53 -2.03 -11.59
C TYR A 103 7.66 -3.47 -11.06
N ARG A 104 8.10 -4.43 -11.90
CA ARG A 104 8.33 -5.83 -11.50
C ARG A 104 9.47 -5.97 -10.49
N PRO A 105 10.71 -5.46 -10.77
CA PRO A 105 11.79 -5.48 -9.79
C PRO A 105 11.45 -4.79 -8.47
N PHE A 106 10.65 -3.71 -8.52
CA PHE A 106 10.16 -3.07 -7.31
C PHE A 106 9.27 -4.02 -6.48
N CYS A 107 8.30 -4.67 -7.13
CA CYS A 107 7.40 -5.60 -6.45
C CYS A 107 8.17 -6.76 -5.83
N GLU A 108 9.13 -7.36 -6.54
CA GLU A 108 10.00 -8.41 -6.01
C GLU A 108 10.77 -7.94 -4.76
N THR A 109 11.37 -6.76 -4.82
CA THR A 109 12.11 -6.16 -3.70
C THR A 109 11.21 -5.86 -2.51
N LEU A 110 10.01 -5.34 -2.78
CA LEU A 110 9.00 -5.04 -1.78
C LEU A 110 8.55 -6.32 -1.07
N LEU A 111 8.23 -7.36 -1.82
CA LEU A 111 7.69 -8.61 -1.29
C LEU A 111 8.75 -9.36 -0.49
N SER A 112 10.01 -9.31 -0.93
CA SER A 112 11.15 -9.80 -0.13
C SER A 112 11.25 -9.08 1.23
N TRP A 113 11.07 -7.75 1.25
CA TRP A 113 11.05 -6.99 2.49
C TRP A 113 9.84 -7.33 3.37
N VAL A 114 8.64 -7.41 2.79
CA VAL A 114 7.42 -7.81 3.51
C VAL A 114 7.63 -9.16 4.20
N LYS A 115 8.10 -10.18 3.47
CA LYS A 115 8.38 -11.53 4.02
C LYS A 115 9.37 -11.48 5.19
N SER A 116 10.47 -10.74 5.03
CA SER A 116 11.51 -10.63 6.07
C SER A 116 11.08 -9.79 7.28
N SER A 117 10.15 -8.85 7.11
CA SER A 117 9.63 -7.99 8.19
C SER A 117 8.71 -8.73 9.18
N LYS A 118 8.16 -9.89 8.81
CA LYS A 118 7.22 -10.68 9.63
C LYS A 118 6.00 -9.89 10.12
N CYS A 119 5.57 -8.89 9.34
CA CYS A 119 4.29 -8.21 9.59
C CYS A 119 3.17 -9.26 9.61
N ALA A 120 2.22 -9.13 10.53
CA ALA A 120 1.05 -9.99 10.58
C ALA A 120 0.14 -9.78 9.38
N ARG A 121 0.06 -8.54 8.89
CA ARG A 121 -0.85 -8.14 7.80
C ARG A 121 -0.21 -7.08 6.93
N VAL A 122 -0.59 -7.06 5.66
CA VAL A 122 -0.27 -5.93 4.76
C VAL A 122 -1.53 -5.40 4.09
N VAL A 123 -1.70 -4.08 4.12
CA VAL A 123 -2.83 -3.36 3.52
C VAL A 123 -2.29 -2.41 2.44
N LEU A 124 -2.78 -2.57 1.21
CA LEU A 124 -2.44 -1.74 0.07
C LEU A 124 -3.57 -0.75 -0.22
N LEU A 125 -3.26 0.55 -0.16
CA LEU A 125 -4.18 1.62 -0.53
C LEU A 125 -3.99 1.97 -2.01
N SER A 126 -5.03 1.83 -2.81
CA SER A 126 -4.99 2.06 -4.26
C SER A 126 -6.17 2.90 -4.71
N SER A 127 -6.10 3.42 -5.92
CA SER A 127 -7.22 4.07 -6.61
C SER A 127 -7.35 3.55 -8.04
N SER A 128 -8.45 3.93 -8.70
CA SER A 128 -8.67 3.58 -10.10
C SER A 128 -9.53 4.62 -10.81
N HIS A 129 -9.41 4.71 -12.14
CA HIS A 129 -10.08 5.74 -12.93
C HIS A 129 -11.60 5.72 -12.74
N ALA A 130 -12.13 6.80 -12.15
CA ALA A 130 -13.55 6.95 -11.87
C ALA A 130 -14.45 6.94 -13.13
N TYR A 131 -13.90 7.26 -14.31
CA TYR A 131 -14.63 7.22 -15.59
C TYR A 131 -14.73 5.83 -16.22
N GLN A 132 -14.00 4.84 -15.69
CA GLN A 132 -14.12 3.42 -16.07
C GLN A 132 -14.81 2.61 -14.98
N ARG A 133 -15.68 3.28 -14.21
CA ARG A 133 -16.56 2.61 -13.25
C ARG A 133 -17.73 1.98 -13.98
N ASP A 134 -18.02 0.74 -13.65
CA ASP A 134 -19.25 0.08 -14.10
C ASP A 134 -20.46 0.68 -13.37
N ASP A 135 -21.66 0.51 -13.91
CA ASP A 135 -22.89 1.08 -13.35
C ASP A 135 -23.12 0.68 -11.87
N GLU A 136 -22.71 -0.54 -11.49
CA GLU A 136 -22.76 -1.03 -10.10
C GLU A 136 -21.84 -0.22 -9.15
N GLN A 137 -20.77 0.37 -9.67
CA GLN A 137 -19.83 1.21 -8.94
C GLN A 137 -20.27 2.67 -8.84
N LEU A 138 -21.32 3.07 -9.56
CA LEU A 138 -21.98 4.37 -9.41
C LEU A 138 -23.02 4.35 -8.28
N LEU A 139 -23.46 3.17 -7.85
CA LEU A 139 -24.49 2.98 -6.82
C LEU A 139 -23.89 2.62 -5.45
N GLY A 140 -24.07 3.52 -4.48
CA GLY A 140 -23.66 3.35 -3.09
C GLY A 140 -22.24 3.85 -2.80
N THR A 141 -21.54 3.20 -1.87
CA THR A 141 -20.16 3.59 -1.54
C THR A 141 -19.22 3.36 -2.72
N PRO A 142 -18.31 4.30 -3.04
CA PRO A 142 -17.30 4.10 -4.07
C PRO A 142 -16.12 3.23 -3.59
N LEU A 143 -16.03 2.99 -2.28
CA LEU A 143 -14.97 2.16 -1.70
C LEU A 143 -15.18 0.71 -2.10
N ARG A 144 -14.10 0.07 -2.55
CA ARG A 144 -14.06 -1.36 -2.81
C ARG A 144 -12.89 -2.00 -2.10
N TYR A 145 -13.07 -3.22 -1.62
CA TYR A 145 -11.98 -3.99 -1.05
C TYR A 145 -11.70 -5.26 -1.84
N LEU A 146 -10.47 -5.75 -1.77
CA LEU A 146 -10.11 -7.13 -2.12
C LEU A 146 -9.44 -7.77 -0.93
N LEU A 147 -9.80 -9.02 -0.63
CA LEU A 147 -9.18 -9.82 0.42
C LEU A 147 -8.47 -11.02 -0.17
N THR A 148 -7.46 -11.50 0.55
CA THR A 148 -6.99 -12.87 0.37
C THR A 148 -7.91 -13.86 1.06
N PRO A 149 -7.92 -15.14 0.62
CA PRO A 149 -8.75 -16.17 1.25
C PRO A 149 -8.56 -16.29 2.76
N ASP A 150 -7.34 -16.07 3.26
CA ASP A 150 -7.05 -16.14 4.70
C ASP A 150 -7.52 -14.91 5.47
N LEU A 151 -7.41 -13.70 4.90
CA LEU A 151 -8.03 -12.52 5.54
C LEU A 151 -9.56 -12.59 5.49
N GLU A 152 -10.14 -13.13 4.41
CA GLU A 152 -11.60 -13.26 4.30
C GLU A 152 -12.19 -14.03 5.50
N LYS A 153 -11.54 -15.13 5.91
CA LYS A 153 -11.93 -15.89 7.11
C LYS A 153 -11.81 -15.05 8.39
N ALA A 154 -10.80 -14.19 8.48
CA ALA A 154 -10.51 -13.41 9.67
C ALA A 154 -11.34 -12.11 9.81
N VAL A 155 -11.67 -11.44 8.71
CA VAL A 155 -12.32 -10.11 8.72
C VAL A 155 -13.61 -10.03 7.91
N GLY A 156 -14.02 -11.09 7.20
CA GLY A 156 -15.19 -11.07 6.32
C GLY A 156 -16.49 -10.65 7.04
N GLY A 157 -16.66 -11.04 8.31
CA GLY A 157 -17.77 -10.59 9.14
C GLY A 157 -17.79 -9.07 9.36
N ARG A 158 -16.62 -8.49 9.68
CA ARG A 158 -16.47 -7.04 9.88
C ARG A 158 -16.69 -6.25 8.58
N MET A 159 -16.27 -6.79 7.44
CA MET A 159 -16.52 -6.14 6.15
C MET A 159 -18.01 -6.01 5.85
N LYS A 160 -18.79 -7.04 6.21
CA LYS A 160 -20.26 -7.03 6.09
C LYS A 160 -20.89 -6.03 7.04
N GLU A 161 -20.44 -5.98 8.31
CA GLU A 161 -20.92 -4.99 9.30
C GLU A 161 -20.68 -3.54 8.85
N LEU A 162 -19.53 -3.28 8.21
CA LEU A 162 -19.18 -1.96 7.68
C LEU A 162 -19.92 -1.60 6.39
N ASN A 163 -20.74 -2.50 5.84
CA ASN A 163 -21.39 -2.37 4.52
C ASN A 163 -20.40 -2.02 3.40
N TRP A 164 -19.16 -2.51 3.51
CA TRP A 164 -18.17 -2.35 2.45
C TRP A 164 -18.44 -3.37 1.35
N LYS A 165 -18.23 -2.94 0.10
CA LYS A 165 -18.43 -3.80 -1.06
C LYS A 165 -17.10 -4.41 -1.51
N GLU A 166 -17.10 -5.71 -1.75
CA GLU A 166 -15.98 -6.37 -2.40
C GLU A 166 -15.88 -5.90 -3.86
N MET A 167 -14.65 -5.81 -4.36
CA MET A 167 -14.37 -5.41 -5.74
C MET A 167 -14.90 -6.44 -6.71
N GLU A 168 -15.68 -5.95 -7.67
CA GLU A 168 -16.30 -6.78 -8.70
C GLU A 168 -15.25 -7.30 -9.71
N LYS A 169 -15.46 -8.51 -10.22
CA LYS A 169 -14.69 -9.06 -11.35
C LYS A 169 -15.47 -8.85 -12.63
N VAL A 170 -14.80 -8.34 -13.65
CA VAL A 170 -15.39 -7.99 -14.95
C VAL A 170 -15.11 -9.12 -15.95
N ALA A 171 -16.01 -9.35 -16.90
CA ALA A 171 -15.75 -10.28 -17.99
C ALA A 171 -14.47 -9.88 -18.75
N ALA A 172 -13.60 -10.85 -19.03
CA ALA A 172 -12.37 -10.64 -19.79
C ALA A 172 -12.66 -10.20 -21.23
N TYR A 173 -13.78 -10.67 -21.79
CA TYR A 173 -14.25 -10.36 -23.13
C TYR A 173 -15.73 -9.97 -23.09
N PRO A 174 -16.05 -8.74 -22.67
CA PRO A 174 -17.43 -8.27 -22.60
C PRO A 174 -18.13 -8.42 -23.96
N GLY A 175 -19.30 -9.07 -23.96
CA GLY A 175 -20.09 -9.32 -25.18
C GLY A 175 -19.66 -10.53 -26.02
N ILE A 176 -18.61 -11.26 -25.64
CA ILE A 176 -18.17 -12.50 -26.30
C ILE A 176 -18.31 -13.70 -25.36
N SER A 177 -17.79 -13.58 -24.12
CA SER A 177 -17.93 -14.62 -23.10
C SER A 177 -17.84 -14.02 -21.70
N ASP A 178 -18.83 -14.33 -20.87
CA ASP A 178 -18.89 -13.92 -19.46
C ASP A 178 -18.33 -14.97 -18.49
N THR A 179 -17.81 -16.09 -19.01
CA THR A 179 -17.28 -17.18 -18.17
C THR A 179 -15.97 -16.79 -17.51
N ASP A 180 -15.11 -16.06 -18.22
CA ASP A 180 -13.79 -15.69 -17.75
C ASP A 180 -13.84 -14.31 -17.08
N LYS A 181 -13.88 -14.29 -15.75
CA LYS A 181 -13.91 -13.05 -14.97
C LYS A 181 -12.52 -12.67 -14.47
N VAL A 182 -12.10 -11.43 -14.76
CA VAL A 182 -10.79 -10.89 -14.39
C VAL A 182 -10.92 -9.68 -13.49
N LEU A 183 -9.88 -9.46 -12.68
CA LEU A 183 -9.76 -8.24 -11.90
C LEU A 183 -9.33 -7.08 -12.82
N HIS A 184 -10.14 -6.02 -12.83
CA HIS A 184 -9.92 -4.82 -13.62
C HIS A 184 -9.79 -3.59 -12.70
N ILE A 185 -8.56 -3.07 -12.56
CA ILE A 185 -8.27 -1.89 -11.74
C ILE A 185 -7.50 -0.88 -12.62
N PRO A 186 -8.22 -0.14 -13.48
CA PRO A 186 -7.58 0.78 -14.41
C PRO A 186 -6.97 1.96 -13.67
N GLY A 187 -5.71 2.29 -13.99
CA GLY A 187 -4.95 3.30 -13.26
C GLY A 187 -4.46 2.84 -11.88
N GLY A 188 -4.67 1.56 -11.51
CA GLY A 188 -4.28 0.99 -10.22
C GLY A 188 -2.78 0.77 -10.02
N GLY A 189 -1.93 1.14 -10.99
CA GLY A 189 -0.49 0.96 -10.88
C GLY A 189 -0.09 -0.49 -10.60
N ILE A 190 0.71 -0.71 -9.55
CA ILE A 190 1.22 -2.03 -9.17
C ILE A 190 0.17 -2.94 -8.50
N THR A 191 -1.02 -2.43 -8.18
CA THR A 191 -2.05 -3.15 -7.42
C THR A 191 -2.47 -4.47 -8.06
N LYS A 192 -2.75 -4.46 -9.37
CA LYS A 192 -3.13 -5.69 -10.09
C LYS A 192 -1.98 -6.69 -10.13
N LEU A 193 -0.74 -6.21 -10.27
CA LEU A 193 0.45 -7.05 -10.32
C LEU A 193 0.65 -7.78 -9.00
N LEU A 194 0.65 -7.03 -7.88
CA LEU A 194 0.74 -7.59 -6.55
C LEU A 194 -0.39 -8.62 -6.33
N PHE A 195 -1.63 -8.28 -6.69
CA PHE A 195 -2.78 -9.17 -6.45
C PHE A 195 -2.84 -10.43 -7.30
N THR A 196 -2.50 -10.34 -8.58
CA THR A 196 -2.73 -11.43 -9.54
C THR A 196 -1.60 -12.46 -9.53
N GLU A 197 -0.36 -12.05 -9.29
CA GLU A 197 0.79 -12.95 -9.41
C GLU A 197 0.96 -13.90 -8.20
N ARG A 198 -0.09 -14.07 -7.37
CA ARG A 198 -0.12 -14.90 -6.14
C ARG A 198 0.99 -14.59 -5.12
N VAL A 199 1.82 -13.58 -5.37
CA VAL A 199 2.87 -13.17 -4.44
C VAL A 199 2.28 -12.70 -3.11
N ILE A 200 0.99 -12.34 -3.12
CA ILE A 200 0.19 -12.00 -1.95
C ILE A 200 -0.15 -13.21 -1.05
N GLU A 201 -0.41 -14.40 -1.60
CA GLU A 201 -0.78 -15.60 -0.83
C GLU A 201 0.40 -16.04 0.08
N GLU A 202 1.64 -15.83 -0.37
CA GLU A 202 2.84 -16.17 0.41
C GLU A 202 3.28 -15.09 1.42
N CYS A 203 2.72 -13.88 1.34
CA CYS A 203 3.22 -12.71 2.09
C CYS A 203 2.25 -12.13 3.13
N GLY A 204 1.04 -12.68 3.26
CA GLY A 204 0.04 -12.08 4.15
C GLY A 204 -0.35 -10.65 3.73
N LEU A 205 -0.37 -10.37 2.41
CA LEU A 205 -1.07 -9.18 1.92
C LEU A 205 -2.56 -9.45 2.04
N GLU A 206 -3.24 -8.67 2.84
CA GLU A 206 -4.51 -9.08 3.40
C GLU A 206 -5.65 -8.12 3.01
N GLY A 207 -5.36 -6.94 2.45
CA GLY A 207 -6.42 -6.10 1.90
C GLY A 207 -5.94 -5.08 0.86
N ILE A 208 -6.64 -4.97 -0.27
CA ILE A 208 -6.54 -3.78 -1.14
C ILE A 208 -7.77 -2.93 -0.87
N LEU A 209 -7.59 -1.66 -0.54
CA LEU A 209 -8.67 -0.69 -0.52
C LEU A 209 -8.56 0.18 -1.77
N LYS A 210 -9.51 0.03 -2.70
CA LYS A 210 -9.68 0.95 -3.82
C LYS A 210 -10.51 2.14 -3.34
N MET A 211 -9.87 3.29 -3.32
CA MET A 211 -10.49 4.60 -3.17
C MET A 211 -10.87 5.16 -4.55
N PRO A 212 -11.92 6.01 -4.66
CA PRO A 212 -12.32 6.65 -5.92
C PRO A 212 -11.21 7.46 -6.57
#